data_AF-Q4DAV8-F1
#
_entry.id   AF-Q4DAV8-F1
#
_cell.length_a   1.000
_cell.length_b   1.000
_cell.length_c   1.000
_cell.angle_alpha   90.00
_cell.angle_beta   90.00
_cell.angle_gamma   90.00
#
_symmetry.space_group_name_H-M   'P 1'
#
loop_
_entity.id
_entity.type
_entity.pdbx_description
1 polymer ?
#
loop_
_entity_poly.entity_id
_entity_poly.type
_entity_poly.pdbx_seq_one_letter_code
_entity_poly.pdbx_strand_id
1 'polypeptide(L)'
;MFRKRVASVVKKYASNIAPFLLLAGVLLIVAIPAVKPRRNFIDESAVNVDGIPVLITSSDASHHDATIHQYHRIVHGQRSVGSESIAVYVNTVENSSIILANFLIRSLQRKNNMACETHFYFVNGSTLHWPIPNSFVRAALFINVSSLKTRNLCFSVYGKNGMQPNQDLFNVAVAMAREWNLNVDILCQNPHIPYSVTRSKYEHYLAALQTAVIAPQNPQPWHFFRPSGISMLAIGTEKSDGLYELSVAHHIAAMHEQLIGTLSYLDERFHHSTSVWVPLSVTEYVEYDIAQFGIILLVASLLSVGYSIYELEGLCLSPRVVLIFLAPILASGANKFFGVWGSFVCSIFLTIAWSVCAWELSWLTINAVMLCLLIILQPATGLLVGSGVAVQLVFLHVKCQKPPFLFLGTFFAWAVLYYFIVMLKIRHDDMNTIGGIYLSFFVYPNALWVTSRLIRSVLPTM
;
A
#
# COMPACT_ATOMS: atom_id res chain seq x y z
N MET A 1 -16.19 -1.19 45.37
CA MET A 1 -16.31 0.29 45.26
C MET A 1 -15.72 0.84 43.96
N PHE A 2 -14.49 0.46 43.58
CA PHE A 2 -13.81 0.94 42.37
C PHE A 2 -14.61 0.70 41.08
N ARG A 3 -15.13 -0.52 40.86
CA ARG A 3 -15.97 -0.85 39.68
C ARG A 3 -17.20 0.06 39.52
N LYS A 4 -17.88 0.40 40.61
CA LYS A 4 -19.03 1.33 40.57
C LYS A 4 -18.60 2.76 40.24
N ARG A 5 -17.47 3.23 40.79
CA ARG A 5 -16.89 4.54 40.44
C ARG A 5 -16.47 4.60 38.97
N VAL A 6 -15.73 3.60 38.48
CA VAL A 6 -15.32 3.52 37.07
C VAL A 6 -16.55 3.47 36.17
N ALA A 7 -17.53 2.62 36.46
CA ALA A 7 -18.77 2.56 35.67
C ALA A 7 -19.54 3.90 35.67
N SER A 8 -19.59 4.60 36.80
CA SER A 8 -20.22 5.92 36.89
C SER A 8 -19.48 6.98 36.08
N VAL A 9 -18.15 6.99 36.13
CA VAL A 9 -17.30 7.91 35.35
C VAL A 9 -17.45 7.62 33.86
N VAL A 10 -17.33 6.35 33.45
CA VAL A 10 -17.53 5.92 32.06
C VAL A 10 -18.92 6.35 31.59
N LYS A 11 -19.98 6.04 32.32
CA LYS A 11 -21.33 6.45 31.93
C LYS A 11 -21.48 7.98 31.81
N LYS A 12 -20.80 8.75 32.66
CA LYS A 12 -20.89 10.22 32.65
C LYS A 12 -20.12 10.89 31.50
N TYR A 13 -19.02 10.29 31.04
CA TYR A 13 -18.11 10.91 30.07
C TYR A 13 -17.98 10.16 28.74
N ALA A 14 -18.46 8.91 28.65
CA ALA A 14 -18.27 8.06 27.48
C ALA A 14 -18.90 8.64 26.22
N SER A 15 -20.06 9.29 26.29
CA SER A 15 -20.64 9.98 25.13
C SER A 15 -19.83 11.21 24.74
N ASN A 16 -19.38 11.99 25.74
CA ASN A 16 -18.76 13.30 25.50
C ASN A 16 -17.32 13.26 24.96
N ILE A 17 -16.62 12.13 25.05
CA ILE A 17 -15.19 12.05 24.74
C ILE A 17 -14.89 11.76 23.26
N ALA A 18 -15.90 11.40 22.45
CA ALA A 18 -15.77 11.12 21.01
C ALA A 18 -14.82 12.09 20.26
N PRO A 19 -15.03 13.42 20.26
CA PRO A 19 -14.16 14.34 19.51
C PRO A 19 -12.72 14.34 20.02
N PHE A 20 -12.50 14.15 21.33
CA PHE A 20 -11.17 14.04 21.90
C PHE A 20 -10.47 12.77 21.42
N LEU A 21 -11.17 11.63 21.41
CA LEU A 21 -10.63 10.36 20.92
C LEU A 21 -10.31 10.43 19.43
N LEU A 22 -11.18 11.03 18.62
CA LEU A 22 -10.92 11.29 17.21
C LEU A 22 -9.64 12.10 17.03
N LEU A 23 -9.56 13.26 17.69
CA LEU A 23 -8.42 14.17 17.58
C LEU A 23 -7.13 13.48 18.03
N ALA A 24 -7.15 12.78 19.16
CA ALA A 24 -6.01 12.02 19.66
C ALA A 24 -5.59 10.91 18.67
N GLY A 25 -6.54 10.18 18.09
CA GLY A 25 -6.27 9.14 17.09
C GLY A 25 -5.64 9.70 15.83
N VAL A 26 -6.21 10.77 15.27
CA VAL A 26 -5.66 11.45 14.09
C VAL A 26 -4.27 12.03 14.37
N LEU A 27 -4.10 12.71 15.51
CA LEU A 27 -2.80 13.25 15.91
C LEU A 27 -1.75 12.16 16.07
N LEU A 28 -2.11 11.00 16.64
CA LEU A 28 -1.20 9.88 16.78
C LEU A 28 -0.78 9.37 15.40
N ILE A 29 -1.72 9.13 14.49
CA ILE A 29 -1.43 8.68 13.11
C ILE A 29 -0.53 9.68 12.37
N VAL A 30 -0.83 10.98 12.50
CA VAL A 30 -0.03 12.04 11.85
C VAL A 30 1.34 12.20 12.52
N ALA A 31 1.47 12.04 13.84
CA ALA A 31 2.73 12.26 14.55
C ALA A 31 3.71 11.08 14.44
N ILE A 32 3.24 9.90 14.05
CA ILE A 32 4.03 8.66 13.93
C ILE A 32 5.40 8.87 13.25
N PRO A 33 5.50 9.54 12.08
CA PRO A 33 6.78 9.74 11.41
C PRO A 33 7.82 10.47 12.26
N ALA A 34 7.40 11.41 13.12
CA ALA A 34 8.33 12.16 13.97
C ALA A 34 8.65 11.42 15.27
N VAL A 35 7.67 10.77 15.89
CA VAL A 35 7.81 10.27 17.26
C VAL A 35 8.45 8.89 17.31
N LYS A 36 8.20 8.03 16.32
CA LYS A 36 8.64 6.63 16.33
C LYS A 36 9.27 6.16 15.01
N PRO A 37 10.23 6.90 14.43
CA PRO A 37 10.99 6.35 13.32
C PRO A 37 11.94 5.26 13.80
N ARG A 38 12.00 4.17 13.04
CA ARG A 38 13.03 3.15 13.15
C ARG A 38 13.95 3.20 11.95
N ARG A 39 15.23 2.90 12.17
CA ARG A 39 16.16 2.70 11.06
C ARG A 39 15.93 1.31 10.48
N ASN A 40 15.98 1.20 9.16
CA ASN A 40 16.01 -0.07 8.45
C ASN A 40 17.22 -0.87 8.93
N PHE A 41 17.01 -2.15 9.20
CA PHE A 41 18.05 -3.12 9.53
C PHE A 41 17.80 -4.40 8.73
N ILE A 42 18.84 -5.17 8.50
CA ILE A 42 18.72 -6.52 7.92
C ILE A 42 18.65 -7.45 9.12
N ASP A 43 17.49 -8.08 9.34
CA ASP A 43 17.25 -8.92 10.53
C ASP A 43 18.04 -10.23 10.43
N GLU A 44 18.15 -10.73 9.21
CA GLU A 44 18.82 -11.97 8.89
C GLU A 44 20.36 -11.82 9.03
N SER A 45 20.87 -12.23 10.19
CA SER A 45 22.30 -12.20 10.50
C SER A 45 23.19 -13.01 9.55
N ALA A 46 22.60 -13.94 8.78
CA ALA A 46 23.28 -14.72 7.76
C ALA A 46 23.52 -13.96 6.44
N VAL A 47 22.93 -12.76 6.28
CA VAL A 47 23.12 -11.97 5.05
C VAL A 47 24.50 -11.31 5.07
N ASN A 48 25.44 -11.89 4.33
CA ASN A 48 26.74 -11.27 4.10
C ASN A 48 26.65 -10.28 2.92
N VAL A 49 26.57 -8.99 3.22
CA VAL A 49 26.54 -7.91 2.22
C VAL A 49 27.95 -7.57 1.73
N ASP A 50 28.94 -7.58 2.63
CA ASP A 50 30.29 -7.03 2.40
C ASP A 50 31.33 -8.07 1.96
N GLY A 51 30.93 -9.32 1.74
CA GLY A 51 31.85 -10.44 1.48
C GLY A 51 31.79 -11.04 0.07
N ILE A 52 30.96 -10.51 -0.83
CA ILE A 52 30.65 -11.19 -2.09
C ILE A 52 31.40 -10.54 -3.25
N PRO A 53 32.34 -11.25 -3.89
CA PRO A 53 33.09 -10.67 -4.99
C PRO A 53 32.17 -10.43 -6.19
N VAL A 54 32.25 -9.21 -6.71
CA VAL A 54 31.68 -8.78 -8.00
C VAL A 54 32.72 -9.09 -9.07
N LEU A 55 32.35 -9.87 -10.09
CA LEU A 55 33.24 -10.28 -11.18
C LEU A 55 32.98 -9.48 -12.46
N ILE A 56 31.87 -8.75 -12.54
CA ILE A 56 31.60 -7.82 -13.63
C ILE A 56 32.69 -6.75 -13.66
N THR A 57 33.27 -6.59 -14.84
CA THR A 57 34.24 -5.55 -15.13
C THR A 57 33.63 -4.47 -16.03
N SER A 58 34.30 -3.33 -16.14
CA SER A 58 33.98 -2.32 -17.15
C SER A 58 34.07 -2.86 -18.58
N SER A 59 34.95 -3.85 -18.84
CA SER A 59 35.05 -4.49 -20.15
C SER A 59 33.80 -5.31 -20.49
N ASP A 60 33.22 -6.01 -19.50
CA ASP A 60 31.97 -6.74 -19.72
C ASP A 60 30.85 -5.77 -20.07
N ALA A 61 30.76 -4.67 -19.32
CA ALA A 61 29.78 -3.61 -19.57
C ALA A 61 29.94 -3.01 -20.99
N SER A 62 31.14 -2.94 -21.55
CA SER A 62 31.37 -2.36 -22.89
C SER A 62 30.74 -3.14 -24.05
N HIS A 63 30.29 -4.38 -23.83
CA HIS A 63 29.74 -5.23 -24.89
C HIS A 63 28.20 -5.23 -24.93
N HIS A 64 27.60 -4.30 -25.67
CA HIS A 64 26.15 -4.05 -25.62
C HIS A 64 25.32 -5.06 -26.43
N ASP A 65 25.19 -6.29 -25.91
CA ASP A 65 24.37 -7.33 -26.52
C ASP A 65 22.90 -7.20 -26.07
N ALA A 66 22.05 -6.63 -26.93
CA ALA A 66 20.62 -6.51 -26.71
C ALA A 66 19.80 -7.69 -27.30
N THR A 67 20.45 -8.80 -27.69
CA THR A 67 19.74 -9.94 -28.27
C THR A 67 19.23 -10.91 -27.20
N ILE A 68 18.00 -11.38 -27.39
CA ILE A 68 17.39 -12.45 -26.60
C ILE A 68 17.72 -13.78 -27.29
N HIS A 69 18.81 -14.42 -26.87
CA HIS A 69 19.22 -15.71 -27.43
C HIS A 69 18.19 -16.83 -27.15
N GLN A 70 17.62 -16.81 -25.94
CA GLN A 70 16.59 -17.74 -25.49
C GLN A 70 15.70 -17.03 -24.47
N TYR A 71 14.40 -17.30 -24.50
CA TYR A 71 13.44 -16.68 -23.57
C TYR A 71 13.55 -17.19 -22.13
N HIS A 72 14.17 -18.33 -21.93
CA HIS A 72 14.54 -18.85 -20.61
C HIS A 72 15.99 -19.35 -20.68
N ARG A 73 16.83 -18.83 -19.78
CA ARG A 73 18.24 -19.21 -19.65
C ARG A 73 18.51 -19.58 -18.20
N ILE A 74 19.35 -20.59 -17.98
CA ILE A 74 19.72 -21.04 -16.65
C ILE A 74 21.22 -20.88 -16.51
N VAL A 75 21.65 -20.29 -15.39
CA VAL A 75 23.04 -20.34 -14.93
C VAL A 75 23.09 -21.30 -13.76
N HIS A 76 23.69 -22.47 -13.97
CA HIS A 76 23.74 -23.53 -12.98
C HIS A 76 24.70 -23.16 -11.83
N GLY A 77 24.25 -23.36 -10.60
CA GLY A 77 25.13 -23.34 -9.43
C GLY A 77 26.01 -24.60 -9.39
N GLN A 78 27.19 -24.51 -8.78
CA GLN A 78 28.11 -25.65 -8.66
C GLN A 78 28.03 -26.38 -7.31
N ARG A 79 27.37 -25.78 -6.30
CA ARG A 79 27.13 -26.43 -5.01
C ARG A 79 25.81 -27.19 -5.05
N SER A 80 25.87 -28.50 -4.80
CA SER A 80 24.76 -29.46 -4.98
C SER A 80 23.74 -29.48 -3.84
N VAL A 81 23.47 -28.35 -3.17
CA VAL A 81 22.64 -28.35 -1.97
C VAL A 81 21.26 -27.78 -2.30
N GLY A 82 20.36 -28.67 -2.75
CA GLY A 82 18.92 -28.40 -2.89
C GLY A 82 18.46 -27.91 -4.27
N SER A 83 17.20 -28.21 -4.59
CA SER A 83 16.48 -27.73 -5.78
C SER A 83 16.02 -26.28 -5.63
N GLU A 84 16.91 -25.43 -5.11
CA GLU A 84 16.62 -24.03 -4.84
C GLU A 84 17.11 -23.16 -5.99
N SER A 85 16.40 -22.08 -6.23
CA SER A 85 16.66 -21.20 -7.36
C SER A 85 16.43 -19.74 -7.02
N ILE A 86 17.09 -18.88 -7.78
CA ILE A 86 16.80 -17.45 -7.86
C ILE A 86 16.12 -17.22 -9.21
N ALA A 87 14.96 -16.57 -9.22
CA ALA A 87 14.28 -16.19 -10.45
C ALA A 87 14.62 -14.74 -10.81
N VAL A 88 15.12 -14.51 -12.02
CA VAL A 88 15.38 -13.18 -12.57
C VAL A 88 14.49 -12.97 -13.78
N TYR A 89 13.49 -12.10 -13.65
CA TYR A 89 12.62 -11.69 -14.75
C TYR A 89 13.22 -10.46 -15.43
N VAL A 90 13.29 -10.47 -16.75
CA VAL A 90 13.91 -9.40 -17.55
C VAL A 90 12.85 -8.82 -18.47
N ASN A 91 12.61 -7.52 -18.39
CA ASN A 91 11.65 -6.86 -19.27
C ASN A 91 12.17 -6.84 -20.72
N THR A 92 11.47 -7.53 -21.63
CA THR A 92 11.85 -7.59 -23.05
C THR A 92 11.51 -6.33 -23.83
N VAL A 93 10.70 -5.43 -23.27
CA VAL A 93 10.36 -4.15 -23.90
C VAL A 93 11.55 -3.18 -23.84
N GLU A 94 12.45 -3.35 -22.87
CA GLU A 94 13.56 -2.42 -22.61
C GLU A 94 14.90 -3.05 -23.02
N ASN A 95 15.52 -2.55 -24.10
CA ASN A 95 16.84 -3.03 -24.57
C ASN A 95 17.90 -2.99 -23.45
N SER A 96 17.88 -1.94 -22.64
CA SER A 96 18.75 -1.76 -21.46
C SER A 96 18.65 -2.92 -20.47
N SER A 97 17.46 -3.50 -20.26
CA SER A 97 17.25 -4.65 -19.39
C SER A 97 17.86 -5.92 -19.99
N ILE A 98 17.73 -6.12 -21.30
CA ILE A 98 18.29 -7.28 -22.01
C ILE A 98 19.82 -7.23 -21.98
N ILE A 99 20.40 -6.07 -22.25
CA ILE A 99 21.85 -5.83 -22.18
C ILE A 99 22.37 -6.15 -20.78
N LEU A 100 21.71 -5.61 -19.74
CA LEU A 100 22.06 -5.87 -18.35
C LEU A 100 21.99 -7.36 -17.99
N ALA A 101 20.92 -8.05 -18.39
CA ALA A 101 20.79 -9.49 -18.16
C ALA A 101 21.90 -10.30 -18.85
N ASN A 102 22.29 -9.92 -20.07
CA ASN A 102 23.38 -10.58 -20.78
C ASN A 102 24.74 -10.36 -20.08
N PHE A 103 25.00 -9.19 -19.50
CA PHE A 103 26.18 -8.98 -18.64
C PHE A 103 26.17 -9.91 -17.43
N LEU A 104 25.04 -9.94 -16.72
CA LEU A 104 24.88 -10.75 -15.52
C LEU A 104 25.06 -12.23 -15.81
N ILE A 105 24.45 -12.76 -16.87
CA ILE A 105 24.59 -14.17 -17.24
C ILE A 105 26.05 -14.52 -17.52
N ARG A 106 26.77 -13.71 -18.30
CA ARG A 106 28.19 -13.94 -18.58
C ARG A 106 29.04 -13.90 -17.32
N SER A 107 28.78 -12.95 -16.42
CA SER A 107 29.54 -12.86 -15.17
C SER A 107 29.25 -14.01 -14.22
N LEU A 108 27.99 -14.36 -14.02
CA LEU A 108 27.58 -15.47 -13.16
C LEU A 108 28.10 -16.82 -13.68
N GLN A 109 28.24 -17.00 -15.00
CA GLN A 109 28.89 -18.18 -15.58
C GLN A 109 30.38 -18.29 -15.21
N ARG A 110 31.07 -17.17 -15.01
CA ARG A 110 32.46 -17.16 -14.51
C ARG A 110 32.54 -17.39 -13.00
N LYS A 111 31.42 -17.17 -12.28
CA LYS A 111 31.33 -17.30 -10.83
C LYS A 111 31.13 -18.77 -10.44
N ASN A 112 32.24 -19.49 -10.26
CA ASN A 112 32.25 -20.94 -10.00
C ASN A 112 31.59 -21.37 -8.67
N ASN A 113 31.25 -20.46 -7.76
CA ASN A 113 30.85 -20.80 -6.40
C ASN A 113 29.39 -20.50 -6.06
N MET A 114 28.52 -20.22 -7.04
CA MET A 114 27.09 -20.04 -6.81
C MET A 114 26.47 -21.30 -6.17
N ALA A 115 25.67 -21.12 -5.12
CA ALA A 115 25.10 -22.23 -4.35
C ALA A 115 23.76 -22.74 -4.89
N CYS A 116 23.12 -21.98 -5.78
CA CYS A 116 21.82 -22.33 -6.35
C CYS A 116 21.74 -21.90 -7.82
N GLU A 117 20.77 -22.43 -8.56
CA GLU A 117 20.55 -22.07 -9.96
C GLU A 117 19.94 -20.67 -10.08
N THR A 118 20.39 -19.89 -11.06
CA THR A 118 19.77 -18.60 -11.41
C THR A 118 19.02 -18.74 -12.73
N HIS A 119 17.69 -18.59 -12.68
CA HIS A 119 16.81 -18.70 -13.84
C HIS A 119 16.49 -17.32 -14.38
N PHE A 120 16.95 -17.02 -15.60
CA PHE A 120 16.62 -15.80 -16.32
C PHE A 120 15.42 -16.02 -17.24
N TYR A 121 14.31 -15.35 -16.96
CA TYR A 121 13.09 -15.36 -17.79
C TYR A 121 12.94 -14.02 -18.48
N PHE A 122 12.98 -14.02 -19.81
CA PHE A 122 12.74 -12.84 -20.63
C PHE A 122 11.24 -12.72 -20.86
N VAL A 123 10.61 -11.76 -20.18
CA VAL A 123 9.15 -11.57 -20.13
C VAL A 123 8.76 -10.16 -20.55
N ASN A 124 7.58 -10.00 -21.13
CA ASN A 124 7.04 -8.66 -21.40
C ASN A 124 6.31 -8.15 -20.14
N GLY A 125 6.60 -6.92 -19.73
CA GLY A 125 5.94 -6.27 -18.59
C GLY A 125 4.40 -6.21 -18.67
N SER A 126 3.83 -6.32 -19.87
CA SER A 126 2.38 -6.36 -20.10
C SER A 126 1.75 -7.77 -20.01
N THR A 127 2.57 -8.82 -19.93
CA THR A 127 2.06 -10.20 -19.82
C THR A 127 1.46 -10.45 -18.45
N LEU A 128 0.20 -10.87 -18.40
CA LEU A 128 -0.56 -11.03 -17.15
C LEU A 128 0.03 -12.10 -16.22
N HIS A 129 0.61 -13.16 -16.78
CA HIS A 129 1.11 -14.32 -16.04
C HIS A 129 2.55 -14.60 -16.44
N TRP A 130 3.45 -14.51 -15.47
CA TRP A 130 4.85 -14.81 -15.65
C TRP A 130 5.15 -16.26 -15.28
N PRO A 131 6.14 -16.91 -15.93
CA PRO A 131 6.52 -18.27 -15.60
C PRO A 131 7.03 -18.34 -14.16
N ILE A 132 6.54 -19.31 -13.39
CA ILE A 132 7.02 -19.58 -12.03
C ILE A 132 7.91 -20.83 -12.11
N PRO A 133 9.17 -20.81 -11.62
CA PRO A 133 9.98 -22.01 -11.53
C PRO A 133 9.26 -23.14 -10.78
N ASN A 134 9.43 -24.37 -11.25
CA ASN A 134 8.91 -25.58 -10.57
C ASN A 134 9.76 -25.95 -9.33
N SER A 135 10.95 -25.37 -9.23
CA SER A 135 11.88 -25.45 -8.09
C SER A 135 11.48 -24.48 -6.98
N PHE A 136 12.05 -24.69 -5.79
CA PHE A 136 11.88 -23.75 -4.70
C PHE A 136 12.58 -22.42 -5.05
N VAL A 137 11.85 -21.31 -5.03
CA VAL A 137 12.40 -19.98 -5.36
C VAL A 137 12.70 -19.22 -4.08
N ARG A 138 13.99 -18.97 -3.82
CA ARG A 138 14.46 -18.21 -2.65
C ARG A 138 13.98 -16.77 -2.70
N ALA A 139 14.22 -16.13 -3.84
CA ALA A 139 13.80 -14.77 -4.13
C ALA A 139 13.62 -14.60 -5.64
N ALA A 140 12.83 -13.61 -6.01
CA ALA A 140 12.68 -13.18 -7.39
C ALA A 140 13.10 -11.73 -7.56
N LEU A 141 13.82 -11.45 -8.65
CA LEU A 141 14.20 -10.10 -9.07
C LEU A 141 13.54 -9.81 -10.40
N PHE A 142 12.94 -8.63 -10.56
CA PHE A 142 12.48 -8.15 -11.86
C PHE A 142 13.33 -6.98 -12.32
N ILE A 143 14.09 -7.19 -13.39
CA ILE A 143 14.94 -6.19 -14.05
C ILE A 143 14.09 -5.45 -15.08
N ASN A 144 13.74 -4.21 -14.75
CA ASN A 144 12.99 -3.27 -15.59
C ASN A 144 13.78 -1.97 -15.79
N VAL A 145 15.05 -2.12 -16.11
CA VAL A 145 15.98 -1.03 -16.39
C VAL A 145 15.73 -0.54 -17.81
N SER A 146 15.29 0.70 -17.92
CA SER A 146 14.99 1.37 -19.20
C SER A 146 16.14 2.26 -19.68
N SER A 147 17.06 2.64 -18.77
CA SER A 147 18.25 3.44 -19.08
C SER A 147 19.47 2.90 -18.36
N LEU A 148 20.61 2.81 -19.05
CA LEU A 148 21.92 2.51 -18.45
C LEU A 148 22.79 3.76 -18.36
N LYS A 149 22.17 4.95 -18.34
CA LYS A 149 22.83 6.25 -18.19
C LYS A 149 22.45 6.95 -16.89
N THR A 150 21.28 6.68 -16.33
CA THR A 150 20.84 7.30 -15.08
C THR A 150 21.28 6.51 -13.85
N ARG A 151 21.74 7.22 -12.82
CA ARG A 151 22.00 6.64 -11.48
C ARG A 151 20.75 6.55 -10.62
N ASN A 152 19.59 6.95 -11.15
CA ASN A 152 18.32 6.99 -10.44
C ASN A 152 17.56 5.66 -10.64
N LEU A 153 17.60 4.83 -9.62
CA LEU A 153 16.89 3.56 -9.53
C LEU A 153 15.51 3.72 -8.91
N CYS A 154 14.57 3.01 -9.50
CA CYS A 154 13.20 2.86 -9.06
C CYS A 154 13.00 1.46 -8.51
N PHE A 155 12.77 1.34 -7.20
CA PHE A 155 12.41 0.07 -6.57
C PHE A 155 10.90 -0.01 -6.39
N SER A 156 10.31 -1.11 -6.85
CA SER A 156 8.89 -1.40 -6.70
C SER A 156 8.73 -2.55 -5.72
N VAL A 157 8.26 -2.22 -4.51
CA VAL A 157 8.16 -3.16 -3.39
C VAL A 157 6.73 -3.54 -3.03
N TYR A 158 5.70 -2.76 -3.35
CA TYR A 158 4.35 -3.12 -2.93
C TYR A 158 3.80 -4.32 -3.72
N GLY A 159 2.82 -5.00 -3.15
CA GLY A 159 2.16 -6.14 -3.78
C GLY A 159 0.66 -5.99 -3.83
N LYS A 160 -0.02 -7.10 -4.14
CA LYS A 160 -1.45 -7.12 -4.49
C LYS A 160 -2.36 -6.41 -3.49
N ASN A 161 -2.04 -6.40 -2.20
CA ASN A 161 -2.86 -5.79 -1.15
C ASN A 161 -2.20 -4.54 -0.54
N GLY A 162 -1.24 -3.90 -1.22
CA GLY A 162 -0.51 -2.77 -0.64
C GLY A 162 0.39 -3.13 0.55
N MET A 163 0.53 -4.42 0.85
CA MET A 163 1.55 -4.90 1.78
C MET A 163 2.91 -4.79 1.11
N GLN A 164 3.99 -4.69 1.88
CA GLN A 164 5.35 -4.83 1.36
C GLN A 164 5.83 -6.28 1.62
N PRO A 165 6.76 -6.81 0.81
CA PRO A 165 7.32 -8.14 1.00
C PRO A 165 8.35 -8.04 2.14
N ASN A 166 9.11 -9.12 2.40
CA ASN A 166 10.17 -9.07 3.40
C ASN A 166 11.05 -7.80 3.19
N GLN A 167 11.20 -7.03 4.27
CA GLN A 167 12.00 -5.82 4.37
C GLN A 167 13.50 -6.08 4.11
N ASP A 168 14.03 -7.27 4.41
CA ASP A 168 15.43 -7.65 4.24
C ASP A 168 15.87 -7.60 2.78
N LEU A 169 15.16 -8.26 1.85
CA LEU A 169 15.51 -8.23 0.43
C LEU A 169 15.62 -6.80 -0.09
N PHE A 170 14.66 -5.97 0.32
CA PHE A 170 14.66 -4.56 0.00
C PHE A 170 15.85 -3.82 0.64
N ASN A 171 16.12 -4.03 1.93
CA ASN A 171 17.20 -3.39 2.66
C ASN A 171 18.57 -3.77 2.10
N VAL A 172 18.76 -5.04 1.73
CA VAL A 172 19.96 -5.56 1.04
C VAL A 172 20.17 -4.82 -0.27
N ALA A 173 19.12 -4.74 -1.10
CA ALA A 173 19.21 -4.02 -2.37
C ALA A 173 19.51 -2.52 -2.19
N VAL A 174 18.95 -1.88 -1.15
CA VAL A 174 19.25 -0.48 -0.82
C VAL A 174 20.69 -0.31 -0.36
N ALA A 175 21.20 -1.22 0.48
CA ALA A 175 22.58 -1.19 0.96
C ALA A 175 23.56 -1.27 -0.22
N MET A 176 23.36 -2.23 -1.13
CA MET A 176 24.19 -2.37 -2.33
C MET A 176 24.03 -1.18 -3.28
N ALA A 177 22.81 -0.67 -3.48
CA ALA A 177 22.62 0.53 -4.31
C ALA A 177 23.45 1.72 -3.78
N ARG A 178 23.53 1.89 -2.46
CA ARG A 178 24.36 2.93 -1.85
C ARG A 178 25.85 2.69 -2.03
N GLU A 179 26.31 1.45 -1.86
CA GLU A 179 27.70 1.06 -2.10
C GLU A 179 28.14 1.44 -3.53
N TRP A 180 27.27 1.21 -4.51
CA TRP A 180 27.52 1.55 -5.92
C TRP A 180 27.14 2.99 -6.31
N ASN A 181 26.89 3.87 -5.34
CA ASN A 181 26.54 5.29 -5.55
C ASN A 181 25.32 5.51 -6.45
N LEU A 182 24.27 4.70 -6.26
CA LEU A 182 22.99 4.78 -6.97
C LEU A 182 21.93 5.41 -6.06
N ASN A 183 21.09 6.27 -6.64
CA ASN A 183 20.00 6.94 -5.95
C ASN A 183 18.74 6.09 -6.04
N VAL A 184 18.04 5.87 -4.92
CA VAL A 184 16.88 4.97 -4.88
C VAL A 184 15.62 5.74 -4.50
N ASP A 185 14.56 5.55 -5.28
CA ASP A 185 13.19 5.87 -4.90
C ASP A 185 12.35 4.59 -4.86
N ILE A 186 11.53 4.44 -3.83
CA ILE A 186 10.74 3.23 -3.55
C ILE A 186 9.24 3.43 -3.79
N LEU A 187 8.85 4.68 -4.08
CA LEU A 187 7.47 5.09 -4.36
C LEU A 187 7.25 5.39 -5.85
N CYS A 188 8.28 5.24 -6.67
CA CYS A 188 8.28 5.48 -8.11
C CYS A 188 7.30 4.59 -8.89
N GLN A 189 6.84 3.46 -8.32
CA GLN A 189 5.78 2.64 -8.90
C GLN A 189 4.39 3.31 -8.86
N ASN A 190 4.23 4.39 -8.10
CA ASN A 190 2.99 5.13 -8.06
C ASN A 190 2.91 6.05 -9.29
N PRO A 191 1.98 5.83 -10.23
CA PRO A 191 1.88 6.61 -11.46
C PRO A 191 1.48 8.07 -11.22
N HIS A 192 1.08 8.41 -10.00
CA HIS A 192 0.62 9.75 -9.62
C HIS A 192 1.67 10.55 -8.86
N ILE A 193 2.85 10.00 -8.61
CA ILE A 193 3.92 10.65 -7.85
C ILE A 193 5.18 10.68 -8.72
N PRO A 194 5.78 11.87 -8.95
CA PRO A 194 7.03 11.96 -9.70
C PRO A 194 8.16 11.33 -8.88
N TYR A 195 9.14 10.73 -9.56
CA TYR A 195 10.35 10.24 -8.93
C TYR A 195 11.01 11.32 -8.06
N SER A 196 11.42 10.96 -6.85
CA SER A 196 12.16 11.86 -5.97
C SER A 196 12.93 11.12 -4.88
N VAL A 197 14.20 11.48 -4.73
CA VAL A 197 15.06 10.98 -3.65
C VAL A 197 15.14 11.94 -2.46
N THR A 198 14.54 13.13 -2.58
CA THR A 198 14.63 14.21 -1.58
C THR A 198 13.31 14.49 -0.87
N ARG A 199 12.32 13.60 -0.98
CA ARG A 199 11.03 13.78 -0.30
C ARG A 199 11.24 13.93 1.19
N SER A 200 10.48 14.84 1.79
CA SER A 200 10.46 14.95 3.25
C SER A 200 9.87 13.67 3.85
N LYS A 201 10.22 13.38 5.10
CA LYS A 201 9.75 12.20 5.84
C LYS A 201 8.21 12.06 5.84
N TYR A 202 7.52 13.18 6.01
CA TYR A 202 6.06 13.23 6.04
C TYR A 202 5.44 13.04 4.66
N GLU A 203 6.01 13.69 3.66
CA GLU A 203 5.59 13.50 2.27
C GLU A 203 5.77 12.04 1.85
N HIS A 204 6.90 11.43 2.21
CA HIS A 204 7.18 10.03 1.95
C HIS A 204 6.16 9.12 2.66
N TYR A 205 5.86 9.38 3.94
CA TYR A 205 4.86 8.60 4.70
C TYR A 205 3.48 8.63 4.04
N LEU A 206 2.98 9.82 3.67
CA LEU A 206 1.67 9.96 3.03
C LEU A 206 1.66 9.33 1.64
N ALA A 207 2.71 9.54 0.86
CA ALA A 207 2.89 8.95 -0.46
C ALA A 207 2.98 7.41 -0.39
N ALA A 208 3.63 6.87 0.64
CA ALA A 208 3.73 5.44 0.90
C ALA A 208 2.36 4.82 1.21
N LEU A 209 1.59 5.47 2.10
CA LEU A 209 0.22 5.04 2.40
C LEU A 209 -0.67 5.09 1.15
N GLN A 210 -0.60 6.18 0.37
CA GLN A 210 -1.33 6.30 -0.88
C GLN A 210 -0.95 5.19 -1.87
N THR A 211 0.35 4.94 -2.04
CA THR A 211 0.87 3.92 -2.95
C THR A 211 0.39 2.53 -2.55
N ALA A 212 0.35 2.23 -1.25
CA ALA A 212 -0.20 0.98 -0.73
C ALA A 212 -1.70 0.83 -1.05
N VAL A 213 -2.49 1.91 -0.99
CA VAL A 213 -3.92 1.85 -1.28
C VAL A 213 -4.19 1.68 -2.79
N ILE A 214 -3.36 2.27 -3.65
CA ILE A 214 -3.54 2.25 -5.12
C ILE A 214 -2.94 1.00 -5.78
N ALA A 215 -1.89 0.40 -5.21
CA ALA A 215 -1.20 -0.77 -5.80
C ALA A 215 -2.14 -1.94 -6.21
N PRO A 216 -3.20 -2.29 -5.44
CA PRO A 216 -4.18 -3.28 -5.85
C PRO A 216 -4.99 -2.90 -7.10
N GLN A 217 -5.22 -1.60 -7.34
CA GLN A 217 -6.06 -1.08 -8.42
C GLN A 217 -5.32 -1.07 -9.77
N ASN A 218 -3.99 -1.11 -9.72
CA ASN A 218 -3.11 -1.20 -10.88
C ASN A 218 -2.15 -2.38 -10.66
N PRO A 219 -2.67 -3.62 -10.70
CA PRO A 219 -1.88 -4.80 -10.38
C PRO A 219 -0.78 -4.99 -11.41
N GLN A 220 0.45 -5.15 -10.93
CA GLN A 220 1.59 -5.52 -11.75
C GLN A 220 1.65 -7.05 -11.86
N PRO A 221 2.21 -7.63 -12.95
CA PRO A 221 2.29 -9.09 -13.11
C PRO A 221 2.97 -9.80 -11.93
N TRP A 222 3.92 -9.13 -11.27
CA TRP A 222 4.59 -9.75 -10.15
C TRP A 222 3.80 -9.78 -8.84
N HIS A 223 2.73 -9.00 -8.73
CA HIS A 223 1.87 -9.05 -7.55
C HIS A 223 1.27 -10.45 -7.35
N PHE A 224 1.23 -11.29 -8.38
CA PHE A 224 0.75 -12.68 -8.36
C PHE A 224 1.74 -13.70 -7.76
N PHE A 225 3.01 -13.35 -7.51
CA PHE A 225 3.97 -14.29 -6.89
C PHE A 225 3.84 -14.39 -5.37
N ARG A 226 3.27 -13.37 -4.72
CA ARG A 226 3.13 -13.34 -3.25
C ARG A 226 2.28 -14.48 -2.67
N PRO A 227 1.14 -14.87 -3.28
CA PRO A 227 0.41 -16.06 -2.86
C PRO A 227 1.26 -17.34 -2.84
N SER A 228 2.34 -17.40 -3.62
CA SER A 228 3.28 -18.53 -3.68
C SER A 228 4.42 -18.43 -2.65
N GLY A 229 4.42 -17.41 -1.77
CA GLY A 229 5.47 -17.16 -0.79
C GLY A 229 6.78 -16.64 -1.41
N ILE A 230 6.78 -16.22 -2.68
CA ILE A 230 7.99 -15.73 -3.33
C ILE A 230 8.13 -14.24 -3.04
N SER A 231 9.22 -13.87 -2.35
CA SER A 231 9.59 -12.47 -2.16
C SER A 231 10.15 -11.93 -3.47
N MET A 232 9.45 -10.97 -4.09
CA MET A 232 9.92 -10.29 -5.29
C MET A 232 10.33 -8.85 -5.01
N LEU A 233 11.44 -8.43 -5.61
CA LEU A 233 11.85 -7.04 -5.75
C LEU A 233 11.95 -6.66 -7.23
N ALA A 234 11.22 -5.61 -7.64
CA ALA A 234 11.34 -5.04 -8.98
C ALA A 234 12.28 -3.83 -8.95
N ILE A 235 13.30 -3.87 -9.82
CA ILE A 235 14.34 -2.85 -9.95
C ILE A 235 14.28 -2.29 -11.37
N GLY A 236 14.02 -0.99 -11.47
CA GLY A 236 14.04 -0.26 -12.74
C GLY A 236 14.72 1.09 -12.62
N THR A 237 14.53 1.92 -13.64
CA THR A 237 15.07 3.29 -13.70
C THR A 237 13.96 4.32 -13.86
N GLU A 238 14.23 5.55 -13.42
CA GLU A 238 13.24 6.64 -13.39
C GLU A 238 12.55 6.90 -14.74
N LYS A 239 13.34 6.99 -15.82
CA LYS A 239 12.88 7.33 -17.16
C LYS A 239 13.59 6.49 -18.21
N SER A 240 12.84 6.09 -19.22
CA SER A 240 13.40 5.49 -20.43
C SER A 240 13.94 6.61 -21.32
N ASP A 241 15.26 6.63 -21.52
CA ASP A 241 15.91 7.42 -22.56
C ASP A 241 16.68 6.54 -23.56
N GLY A 242 16.76 5.23 -23.31
CA GLY A 242 17.53 4.28 -24.11
C GLY A 242 19.03 4.58 -24.16
N LEU A 243 19.51 5.53 -23.35
CA LEU A 243 20.90 5.96 -23.38
C LEU A 243 21.76 5.04 -22.51
N TYR A 244 23.03 4.99 -22.90
CA TYR A 244 24.03 4.12 -22.29
C TYR A 244 25.24 4.94 -21.86
N GLU A 245 25.67 4.79 -20.62
CA GLU A 245 26.95 5.29 -20.12
C GLU A 245 27.71 4.16 -19.42
N LEU A 246 28.92 3.85 -19.88
CA LEU A 246 29.69 2.69 -19.43
C LEU A 246 29.87 2.64 -17.90
N SER A 247 30.15 3.80 -17.29
CA SER A 247 30.36 3.90 -15.84
C SER A 247 29.10 3.51 -15.06
N VAL A 248 27.94 3.99 -15.50
CA VAL A 248 26.64 3.77 -14.88
C VAL A 248 26.17 2.35 -15.13
N ALA A 249 26.31 1.85 -16.36
CA ALA A 249 26.00 0.47 -16.71
C ALA A 249 26.79 -0.52 -15.86
N HIS A 250 28.09 -0.28 -15.66
CA HIS A 250 28.94 -1.09 -14.79
C HIS A 250 28.43 -1.08 -13.34
N HIS A 251 28.10 0.08 -12.77
CA HIS A 251 27.60 0.17 -11.39
C HIS A 251 26.26 -0.54 -11.19
N ILE A 252 25.32 -0.37 -12.13
CA ILE A 252 24.02 -1.04 -12.09
C ILE A 252 24.22 -2.56 -12.19
N ALA A 253 25.09 -3.02 -13.09
CA ALA A 253 25.36 -4.43 -13.28
C ALA A 253 26.10 -5.07 -12.09
N ALA A 254 27.07 -4.36 -11.53
CA ALA A 254 27.78 -4.77 -10.31
C ALA A 254 26.81 -4.91 -9.13
N MET A 255 25.91 -3.94 -8.93
CA MET A 255 24.89 -4.01 -7.88
C MET A 255 23.99 -5.24 -8.04
N HIS A 256 23.49 -5.51 -9.26
CA HIS A 256 22.65 -6.68 -9.51
C HIS A 256 23.42 -7.99 -9.34
N GLU A 257 24.69 -8.06 -9.74
CA GLU A 257 25.53 -9.25 -9.54
C GLU A 257 25.76 -9.51 -8.06
N GLN A 258 26.05 -8.46 -7.27
CA GLN A 258 26.23 -8.57 -5.84
C GLN A 258 24.93 -9.04 -5.17
N LEU A 259 23.79 -8.49 -5.57
CA LEU A 259 22.47 -8.90 -5.07
C LEU A 259 22.20 -10.38 -5.36
N ILE A 260 22.37 -10.83 -6.61
CA ILE A 260 22.19 -12.24 -6.99
C ILE A 260 23.17 -13.14 -6.22
N GLY A 261 24.42 -12.69 -6.06
CA GLY A 261 25.42 -13.38 -5.26
C GLY A 261 24.97 -13.54 -3.80
N THR A 262 24.53 -12.47 -3.14
CA THR A 262 24.03 -12.51 -1.75
C THR A 262 22.86 -13.46 -1.61
N LEU A 263 21.90 -13.39 -2.52
CA LEU A 263 20.76 -14.31 -2.53
C LEU A 263 21.18 -15.78 -2.66
N SER A 264 22.28 -16.04 -3.38
CA SER A 264 22.79 -17.39 -3.56
C SER A 264 23.37 -17.97 -2.27
N TYR A 265 23.94 -17.15 -1.40
CA TYR A 265 24.54 -17.60 -0.13
C TYR A 265 23.65 -17.42 1.09
N LEU A 266 22.38 -17.03 0.93
CA LEU A 266 21.43 -17.04 2.04
C LEU A 266 21.30 -18.47 2.61
N ASP A 267 21.64 -18.67 3.88
CA ASP A 267 21.47 -19.98 4.52
C ASP A 267 19.99 -20.26 4.81
N GLU A 268 19.21 -19.22 5.10
CA GLU A 268 17.77 -19.33 5.40
C GLU A 268 16.93 -18.50 4.42
N ARG A 269 15.68 -18.95 4.23
CA ARG A 269 14.70 -18.15 3.49
C ARG A 269 14.45 -16.89 4.29
N PHE A 270 14.56 -15.74 3.62
CA PHE A 270 14.03 -14.46 4.09
C PHE A 270 12.77 -14.66 4.94
N HIS A 271 12.88 -14.44 6.26
CA HIS A 271 11.74 -14.54 7.14
C HIS A 271 10.62 -13.66 6.57
N HIS A 272 9.44 -14.20 6.33
CA HIS A 272 8.30 -13.35 6.00
C HIS A 272 8.01 -12.51 7.25
N SER A 273 8.63 -11.33 7.36
CA SER A 273 8.43 -10.47 8.51
C SER A 273 6.94 -10.16 8.57
N THR A 274 6.31 -10.63 9.65
CA THR A 274 4.89 -10.39 9.94
C THR A 274 4.64 -8.95 10.34
N SER A 275 5.70 -8.20 10.61
CA SER A 275 5.68 -6.76 10.86
C SER A 275 5.38 -6.01 9.56
N VAL A 276 4.11 -5.62 9.40
CA VAL A 276 3.77 -4.64 8.38
C VAL A 276 4.47 -3.32 8.76
N TRP A 277 5.08 -2.64 7.78
CA TRP A 277 5.74 -1.34 7.98
C TRP A 277 5.33 -0.31 6.92
N VAL A 278 5.56 0.97 7.23
CA VAL A 278 5.42 2.10 6.29
C VAL A 278 6.77 2.79 6.13
N PRO A 279 7.34 2.90 4.92
CA PRO A 279 8.57 3.63 4.72
C PRO A 279 8.39 5.12 5.00
N LEU A 280 9.44 5.69 5.57
CA LEU A 280 9.64 7.13 5.73
C LEU A 280 10.77 7.64 4.84
N SER A 281 11.69 6.74 4.48
CA SER A 281 12.74 6.93 3.48
C SER A 281 13.28 5.54 3.10
N VAL A 282 14.31 5.51 2.25
CA VAL A 282 15.09 4.28 1.99
C VAL A 282 15.81 3.73 3.23
N THR A 283 15.93 4.52 4.30
CA THR A 283 16.65 4.16 5.53
C THR A 283 15.79 4.08 6.77
N GLU A 284 14.57 4.57 6.71
CA GLU A 284 13.72 4.72 7.88
C GLU A 284 12.31 4.24 7.59
N TYR A 285 11.69 3.65 8.60
CA TYR A 285 10.33 3.15 8.53
C TYR A 285 9.60 3.35 9.85
N VAL A 286 8.30 3.09 9.85
CA VAL A 286 7.51 2.90 11.08
C VAL A 286 6.80 1.56 11.00
N GLU A 287 6.78 0.85 12.12
CA GLU A 287 5.96 -0.32 12.33
C GLU A 287 4.48 0.03 12.42
N TYR A 288 3.62 -0.75 11.76
CA TYR A 288 2.18 -0.57 11.84
C TYR A 288 1.62 -0.79 13.23
N ASP A 289 2.27 -1.56 14.10
CA ASP A 289 1.81 -1.83 15.47
C ASP A 289 1.57 -0.53 16.26
N ILE A 290 2.43 0.46 16.04
CA ILE A 290 2.28 1.78 16.67
C ILE A 290 1.06 2.51 16.08
N ALA A 291 0.81 2.34 14.79
CA ALA A 291 -0.32 2.93 14.09
C ALA A 291 -1.67 2.32 14.52
N GLN A 292 -1.68 1.07 14.97
CA GLN A 292 -2.90 0.41 15.48
C GLN A 292 -3.49 1.16 16.68
N PHE A 293 -2.68 1.76 17.55
CA PHE A 293 -3.18 2.57 18.66
C PHE A 293 -4.00 3.77 18.18
N GLY A 294 -3.58 4.40 17.08
CA GLY A 294 -4.34 5.46 16.44
C GLY A 294 -5.71 4.95 16.00
N ILE A 295 -5.75 3.80 15.33
CA ILE A 295 -7.01 3.20 14.86
C ILE A 295 -7.91 2.78 16.03
N ILE A 296 -7.36 2.24 17.12
CA ILE A 296 -8.12 1.91 18.34
C ILE A 296 -8.82 3.16 18.88
N LEU A 297 -8.15 4.32 18.89
CA LEU A 297 -8.76 5.58 19.31
C LEU A 297 -9.87 6.03 18.34
N LEU A 298 -9.69 5.84 17.03
CA LEU A 298 -10.74 6.12 16.04
C LEU A 298 -11.97 5.22 16.23
N VAL A 299 -11.77 3.92 16.45
CA VAL A 299 -12.84 2.96 16.76
C VAL A 299 -13.54 3.35 18.06
N ALA A 300 -12.79 3.69 19.10
CA ALA A 300 -13.36 4.15 20.37
C ALA A 300 -14.17 5.45 20.20
N SER A 301 -13.74 6.36 19.31
CA SER A 301 -14.52 7.53 18.92
C SER A 301 -15.85 7.12 18.28
N LEU A 302 -15.85 6.22 17.29
CA LEU A 302 -17.07 5.74 16.65
C LEU A 302 -18.05 5.09 17.65
N LEU A 303 -17.53 4.27 18.56
CA LEU A 303 -18.32 3.65 19.61
C LEU A 303 -18.86 4.67 20.61
N SER A 304 -18.08 5.70 20.93
CA SER A 304 -18.50 6.83 21.78
C SER A 304 -19.63 7.63 21.14
N VAL A 305 -19.53 7.91 19.83
CA VAL A 305 -20.63 8.52 19.04
C VAL A 305 -21.86 7.63 19.07
N GLY A 306 -21.70 6.33 18.85
CA GLY A 306 -22.81 5.37 18.94
C GLY A 306 -23.47 5.38 20.32
N TYR A 307 -22.66 5.31 21.38
CA TYR A 307 -23.16 5.37 22.75
C TYR A 307 -23.93 6.66 23.03
N SER A 308 -23.47 7.79 22.49
CA SER A 308 -24.16 9.08 22.63
C SER A 308 -25.56 9.06 22.01
N ILE A 309 -25.73 8.42 20.84
CA ILE A 309 -27.04 8.25 20.20
C ILE A 309 -27.90 7.29 21.02
N TYR A 310 -27.33 6.19 21.51
CA TYR A 310 -28.03 5.25 22.38
C TYR A 310 -28.56 5.91 23.66
N GLU A 311 -27.82 6.85 24.27
CA GLU A 311 -28.29 7.56 25.46
C GLU A 311 -29.51 8.45 25.18
N LEU A 312 -29.63 9.02 23.97
CA LEU A 312 -30.73 9.90 23.59
C LEU A 312 -31.95 9.13 23.05
N GLU A 313 -31.72 8.18 22.14
CA GLU A 313 -32.76 7.50 21.35
C GLU A 313 -33.07 6.09 21.87
N GLY A 314 -32.24 5.55 22.77
CA GLY A 314 -32.30 4.15 23.19
C GLY A 314 -31.69 3.17 22.17
N LEU A 315 -31.93 1.88 22.38
CA LEU A 315 -31.42 0.84 21.46
C LEU A 315 -32.29 0.81 20.19
N CYS A 316 -31.83 1.47 19.13
CA CYS A 316 -32.47 1.41 17.81
C CYS A 316 -31.57 0.65 16.83
N LEU A 317 -31.82 -0.65 16.68
CA LEU A 317 -31.23 -1.50 15.65
C LEU A 317 -32.28 -1.73 14.56
N SER A 318 -32.03 -1.25 13.35
CA SER A 318 -32.96 -1.42 12.22
C SER A 318 -32.33 -2.32 11.16
N PRO A 319 -33.08 -3.31 10.63
CA PRO A 319 -32.63 -4.05 9.45
C PRO A 319 -32.55 -3.13 8.21
N ARG A 320 -33.14 -1.92 8.26
CA ARG A 320 -33.07 -0.94 7.17
C ARG A 320 -31.66 -0.43 6.92
N VAL A 321 -30.72 -0.58 7.85
CA VAL A 321 -29.31 -0.21 7.62
C VAL A 321 -28.72 -0.93 6.42
N VAL A 322 -29.23 -2.12 6.09
CA VAL A 322 -28.79 -2.90 4.92
C VAL A 322 -29.01 -2.12 3.61
N LEU A 323 -30.01 -1.23 3.57
CA LEU A 323 -30.27 -0.38 2.41
C LEU A 323 -29.12 0.61 2.14
N ILE A 324 -28.31 0.95 3.15
CA ILE A 324 -27.13 1.81 2.98
C ILE A 324 -26.10 1.15 2.05
N PHE A 325 -25.96 -0.18 2.12
CA PHE A 325 -25.05 -0.92 1.24
C PHE A 325 -25.50 -0.98 -0.22
N LEU A 326 -26.77 -0.67 -0.53
CA LEU A 326 -27.23 -0.59 -1.91
C LEU A 326 -26.76 0.69 -2.62
N ALA A 327 -26.41 1.75 -1.88
CA ALA A 327 -26.01 3.02 -2.47
C ALA A 327 -24.85 2.94 -3.48
N PRO A 328 -23.73 2.26 -3.19
CA PRO A 328 -22.65 2.14 -4.19
C PRO A 328 -23.09 1.37 -5.43
N ILE A 329 -23.94 0.35 -5.30
CA ILE A 329 -24.46 -0.43 -6.43
C ILE A 329 -25.35 0.46 -7.31
N LEU A 330 -26.25 1.22 -6.68
CA LEU A 330 -27.14 2.15 -7.39
C LEU A 330 -26.36 3.30 -8.04
N ALA A 331 -25.38 3.87 -7.35
CA ALA A 331 -24.55 4.94 -7.88
C ALA A 331 -23.69 4.47 -9.06
N SER A 332 -23.10 3.26 -8.96
CA SER A 332 -22.34 2.63 -10.04
C SER A 332 -23.23 2.34 -11.25
N GLY A 333 -24.43 1.77 -11.04
CA GLY A 333 -25.41 1.56 -12.08
C GLY A 333 -25.83 2.86 -12.76
N ALA A 334 -26.16 3.90 -11.98
CA ALA A 334 -26.55 5.20 -12.51
C ALA A 334 -25.41 5.87 -13.28
N ASN A 335 -24.16 5.75 -12.82
CA ASN A 335 -22.98 6.23 -13.55
C ASN A 335 -22.81 5.50 -14.88
N LYS A 336 -23.03 4.18 -14.91
CA LYS A 336 -22.93 3.38 -16.14
C LYS A 336 -23.98 3.78 -17.19
N PHE A 337 -25.21 4.08 -16.78
CA PHE A 337 -26.30 4.38 -17.72
C PHE A 337 -26.41 5.87 -18.09
N PHE A 338 -26.09 6.77 -17.17
CA PHE A 338 -26.34 8.22 -17.32
C PHE A 338 -25.09 9.08 -17.04
N GLY A 339 -23.92 8.46 -16.90
CA GLY A 339 -22.67 9.15 -16.54
C GLY A 339 -22.71 9.78 -15.15
N VAL A 340 -21.78 10.71 -14.91
CA VAL A 340 -21.58 11.37 -13.62
C VAL A 340 -22.85 12.08 -13.11
N TRP A 341 -23.66 12.63 -14.02
CA TRP A 341 -24.95 13.23 -13.66
C TRP A 341 -25.92 12.20 -13.09
N GLY A 342 -25.92 10.98 -13.61
CA GLY A 342 -26.67 9.85 -13.06
C GLY A 342 -26.31 9.57 -11.60
N SER A 343 -25.02 9.44 -11.29
CA SER A 343 -24.58 9.20 -9.91
C SER A 343 -24.92 10.37 -8.98
N PHE A 344 -24.85 11.61 -9.47
CA PHE A 344 -25.19 12.79 -8.69
C PHE A 344 -26.69 12.84 -8.34
N VAL A 345 -27.56 12.63 -9.32
CA VAL A 345 -29.01 12.59 -9.09
C VAL A 345 -29.38 11.42 -8.19
N CYS A 346 -28.76 10.25 -8.38
CA CYS A 346 -28.94 9.09 -7.50
C CYS A 346 -28.52 9.41 -6.05
N SER A 347 -27.39 10.09 -5.86
CA SER A 347 -26.92 10.54 -4.54
C SER A 347 -27.94 11.44 -3.84
N ILE A 348 -28.52 12.41 -4.57
CA ILE A 348 -29.56 13.30 -4.03
C ILE A 348 -30.79 12.48 -3.60
N PHE A 349 -31.27 11.59 -4.47
CA PHE A 349 -32.44 10.76 -4.17
C PHE A 349 -32.22 9.89 -2.93
N LEU A 350 -31.06 9.21 -2.83
CA LEU A 350 -30.70 8.39 -1.67
C LEU A 350 -30.62 9.22 -0.39
N THR A 351 -30.02 10.41 -0.46
CA THR A 351 -29.90 11.31 0.69
C THR A 351 -31.28 11.75 1.21
N ILE A 352 -32.20 12.09 0.30
CA ILE A 352 -33.58 12.43 0.66
C ILE A 352 -34.30 11.21 1.23
N ALA A 353 -34.23 10.05 0.56
CA ALA A 353 -34.88 8.82 0.98
C ALA A 353 -34.41 8.35 2.36
N TRP A 354 -33.13 8.55 2.72
CA TRP A 354 -32.61 8.18 4.03
C TRP A 354 -32.94 9.20 5.12
N SER A 355 -33.28 10.45 4.79
CA SER A 355 -33.60 11.47 5.79
C SER A 355 -34.76 11.08 6.72
N VAL A 356 -35.72 10.28 6.23
CA VAL A 356 -36.83 9.73 7.03
C VAL A 356 -36.40 8.65 8.02
N CYS A 357 -35.28 7.96 7.81
CA CYS A 357 -34.76 6.98 8.76
C CYS A 357 -34.31 7.65 10.07
N ALA A 358 -34.55 7.02 11.22
CA ALA A 358 -34.07 7.52 12.52
C ALA A 358 -32.53 7.55 12.60
N TRP A 359 -32.00 8.19 13.64
CA TRP A 359 -30.57 8.07 13.97
C TRP A 359 -30.26 6.63 14.34
N GLU A 360 -29.43 5.97 13.54
CA GLU A 360 -29.25 4.53 13.65
C GLU A 360 -27.87 4.15 14.21
N LEU A 361 -27.88 3.37 15.30
CA LEU A 361 -26.66 2.88 15.94
C LEU A 361 -25.95 1.84 15.07
N SER A 362 -26.72 1.01 14.37
CA SER A 362 -26.23 -0.14 13.60
C SER A 362 -25.11 0.27 12.62
N TRP A 363 -25.27 1.42 11.96
CA TRP A 363 -24.34 1.88 10.93
C TRP A 363 -22.97 2.25 11.52
N LEU A 364 -22.95 2.90 12.70
CA LEU A 364 -21.71 3.21 13.42
C LEU A 364 -20.99 1.92 13.86
N THR A 365 -21.74 0.94 14.35
CA THR A 365 -21.19 -0.35 14.76
C THR A 365 -20.57 -1.10 13.59
N ILE A 366 -21.23 -1.12 12.43
CA ILE A 366 -20.70 -1.74 11.21
C ILE A 366 -19.39 -1.05 10.80
N ASN A 367 -19.36 0.29 10.77
CA ASN A 367 -18.15 1.04 10.43
C ASN A 367 -17.01 0.75 11.41
N ALA A 368 -17.30 0.65 12.71
CA ALA A 368 -16.31 0.31 13.74
C ALA A 368 -15.71 -1.10 13.53
N VAL A 369 -16.56 -2.10 13.28
CA VAL A 369 -16.10 -3.49 13.01
C VAL A 369 -15.24 -3.54 11.75
N MET A 370 -15.68 -2.90 10.68
CA MET A 370 -14.96 -2.90 9.41
C MET A 370 -13.63 -2.16 9.50
N LEU A 371 -13.57 -1.08 10.29
CA LEU A 371 -12.32 -0.38 10.57
C LEU A 371 -11.30 -1.30 11.28
N CYS A 372 -11.74 -2.11 12.25
CA CYS A 372 -10.88 -3.11 12.90
C CYS A 372 -10.39 -4.19 11.91
N LEU A 373 -11.27 -4.68 11.02
CA LEU A 373 -10.91 -5.70 10.03
C LEU A 373 -9.88 -5.20 9.01
N LEU A 374 -9.96 -3.93 8.61
CA LEU A 374 -9.01 -3.34 7.67
C LEU A 374 -7.58 -3.28 8.19
N ILE A 375 -7.40 -3.16 9.51
CA ILE A 375 -6.06 -3.21 10.12
C ILE A 375 -5.35 -4.50 9.74
N ILE A 376 -6.09 -5.60 9.59
CA ILE A 376 -5.54 -6.91 9.26
C ILE A 376 -5.45 -7.10 7.75
N LEU A 377 -6.49 -6.70 7.01
CA LEU A 377 -6.62 -6.99 5.58
C LEU A 377 -5.77 -6.07 4.68
N GLN A 378 -5.82 -4.76 4.93
CA GLN A 378 -5.05 -3.75 4.20
C GLN A 378 -4.77 -2.57 5.15
N PRO A 379 -3.74 -2.67 6.00
CA PRO A 379 -3.44 -1.71 7.06
C PRO A 379 -3.41 -0.25 6.60
N ALA A 380 -2.87 0.02 5.40
CA ALA A 380 -2.84 1.36 4.82
C ALA A 380 -4.24 1.95 4.58
N THR A 381 -5.18 1.15 4.09
CA THR A 381 -6.58 1.53 3.90
C THR A 381 -7.23 1.83 5.25
N GLY A 382 -6.93 1.02 6.28
CA GLY A 382 -7.38 1.28 7.65
C GLY A 382 -6.88 2.62 8.21
N LEU A 383 -5.61 2.95 7.99
CA LEU A 383 -5.04 4.23 8.43
C LEU A 383 -5.57 5.42 7.65
N LEU A 384 -5.47 5.41 6.32
CA LEU A 384 -5.88 6.53 5.48
C LEU A 384 -7.41 6.66 5.44
N VAL A 385 -8.06 5.65 4.88
CA VAL A 385 -9.49 5.69 4.57
C VAL A 385 -10.32 5.58 5.85
N GLY A 386 -9.88 4.77 6.81
CA GLY A 386 -10.51 4.65 8.12
C GLY A 386 -10.48 5.94 8.95
N SER A 387 -9.39 6.73 8.88
CA SER A 387 -9.37 8.07 9.47
C SER A 387 -10.42 8.98 8.84
N GLY A 388 -10.58 8.93 7.52
CA GLY A 388 -11.63 9.66 6.81
C GLY A 388 -13.04 9.27 7.28
N VAL A 389 -13.30 7.97 7.43
CA VAL A 389 -14.58 7.45 7.96
C VAL A 389 -14.84 7.97 9.38
N ALA A 390 -13.84 7.96 10.25
CA ALA A 390 -13.97 8.47 11.62
C ALA A 390 -14.29 9.97 11.65
N VAL A 391 -13.66 10.76 10.78
CA VAL A 391 -13.95 12.20 10.61
C VAL A 391 -15.37 12.43 10.11
N GLN A 392 -15.86 11.64 9.16
CA GLN A 392 -17.24 11.76 8.66
C GLN A 392 -18.26 11.50 9.78
N LEU A 393 -18.08 10.41 10.52
CA LEU A 393 -19.08 9.90 11.45
C LEU A 393 -19.11 10.64 12.79
N VAL A 394 -18.07 11.38 13.16
CA VAL A 394 -18.08 12.17 14.41
C VAL A 394 -19.19 13.23 14.42
N PHE A 395 -19.58 13.73 13.26
CA PHE A 395 -20.67 14.70 13.12
C PHE A 395 -22.05 14.12 13.42
N LEU A 396 -22.16 12.80 13.58
CA LEU A 396 -23.40 12.16 14.04
C LEU A 396 -23.59 12.22 15.55
N HIS A 397 -22.58 12.68 16.30
CA HIS A 397 -22.66 12.83 17.75
C HIS A 397 -23.82 13.76 18.13
N VAL A 398 -24.51 13.46 19.24
CA VAL A 398 -25.75 14.17 19.64
C VAL A 398 -25.59 15.69 19.75
N LYS A 399 -24.42 16.15 20.22
CA LYS A 399 -24.10 17.59 20.30
C LYS A 399 -23.99 18.28 18.93
N CYS A 400 -23.72 17.53 17.88
CA CYS A 400 -23.57 18.01 16.52
C CYS A 400 -24.90 18.03 15.75
N GLN A 401 -26.02 17.58 16.34
CA GLN A 401 -27.31 17.48 15.65
C GLN A 401 -27.97 18.84 15.30
N LYS A 402 -27.35 19.96 15.67
CA LYS A 402 -27.84 21.29 15.25
C LYS A 402 -27.48 21.55 13.79
N PRO A 403 -28.35 22.23 13.01
CA PRO A 403 -28.13 22.50 11.58
C PRO A 403 -26.73 23.03 11.20
N PRO A 404 -26.11 24.02 11.89
CA PRO A 404 -24.79 24.52 11.47
C PRO A 404 -23.68 23.46 11.59
N PHE A 405 -23.72 22.60 12.62
CA PHE A 405 -22.73 21.54 12.78
C PHE A 405 -22.94 20.40 11.78
N LEU A 406 -24.20 20.06 11.45
CA LEU A 406 -24.51 19.09 10.40
C LEU A 406 -24.18 19.61 9.00
N PHE A 407 -24.29 20.92 8.76
CA PHE A 407 -23.84 21.55 7.53
C PHE A 407 -22.33 21.43 7.38
N LEU A 408 -21.59 21.75 8.44
CA LEU A 408 -20.14 21.56 8.49
C LEU A 408 -19.76 20.08 8.28
N GLY A 409 -20.49 19.17 8.92
CA GLY A 409 -20.29 17.73 8.79
C GLY A 409 -20.53 17.21 7.37
N THR A 410 -21.60 17.68 6.72
CA THR A 410 -21.88 17.42 5.31
C THR A 410 -20.72 17.87 4.44
N PHE A 411 -20.27 19.12 4.60
CA PHE A 411 -19.16 19.67 3.84
C PHE A 411 -17.88 18.83 4.00
N PHE A 412 -17.47 18.55 5.24
CA PHE A 412 -16.28 17.73 5.49
C PHE A 412 -16.44 16.32 4.96
N ALA A 413 -17.64 15.73 5.03
CA ALA A 413 -17.84 14.36 4.58
C ALA A 413 -17.67 14.20 3.08
N TRP A 414 -18.17 15.15 2.29
CA TRP A 414 -17.93 15.20 0.85
C TRP A 414 -16.50 15.63 0.51
N ALA A 415 -15.89 16.53 1.29
CA ALA A 415 -14.48 16.90 1.11
C ALA A 415 -13.54 15.71 1.32
N VAL A 416 -13.80 14.86 2.32
CA VAL A 416 -13.08 13.60 2.54
C VAL A 416 -13.20 12.67 1.34
N LEU A 417 -14.42 12.47 0.83
CA LEU A 417 -14.65 11.65 -0.37
C LEU A 417 -13.91 12.21 -1.59
N TYR A 418 -14.01 13.53 -1.81
CA TYR A 418 -13.31 14.23 -2.89
C TYR A 418 -11.79 14.08 -2.77
N TYR A 419 -11.24 14.21 -1.57
CA TYR A 419 -9.82 14.03 -1.32
C TYR A 419 -9.34 12.62 -1.75
N PHE A 420 -10.07 11.56 -1.38
CA PHE A 420 -9.69 10.20 -1.78
C PHE A 420 -9.77 9.97 -3.29
N ILE A 421 -10.85 10.42 -3.93
CA ILE A 421 -11.07 10.17 -5.37
C ILE A 421 -10.15 11.05 -6.22
N VAL A 422 -10.11 12.35 -5.94
CA VAL A 422 -9.50 13.33 -6.83
C VAL A 422 -8.04 13.60 -6.49
N MET A 423 -7.71 13.72 -5.20
CA MET A 423 -6.33 14.02 -4.77
C MET A 423 -5.51 12.74 -4.67
N LEU A 424 -6.04 11.72 -4.00
CA LEU A 424 -5.35 10.43 -3.85
C LEU A 424 -5.54 9.49 -5.05
N LYS A 425 -6.39 9.84 -6.03
CA LYS A 425 -6.60 9.05 -7.27
C LYS A 425 -7.07 7.61 -7.02
N ILE A 426 -7.77 7.39 -5.91
CA ILE A 426 -8.39 6.09 -5.63
C ILE A 426 -9.66 5.99 -6.48
N ARG A 427 -9.77 4.93 -7.29
CA ARG A 427 -10.96 4.73 -8.14
C ARG A 427 -12.22 4.61 -7.28
N HIS A 428 -13.22 5.42 -7.58
CA HIS A 428 -14.46 5.49 -6.81
C HIS A 428 -15.32 4.22 -6.96
N ASP A 429 -15.29 3.60 -8.13
CA ASP A 429 -16.13 2.47 -8.55
C ASP A 429 -15.38 1.12 -8.54
N ASP A 430 -14.20 1.09 -7.92
CA ASP A 430 -13.41 -0.13 -7.83
C ASP A 430 -13.95 -1.07 -6.75
N MET A 431 -14.80 -2.00 -7.17
CA MET A 431 -15.34 -3.06 -6.32
C MET A 431 -14.45 -4.31 -6.27
N ASN A 432 -13.28 -4.31 -6.92
CA ASN A 432 -12.42 -5.48 -7.03
C ASN A 432 -11.28 -5.49 -5.99
N THR A 433 -11.03 -4.36 -5.33
CA THR A 433 -9.96 -4.22 -4.34
C THR A 433 -10.50 -3.82 -2.97
N ILE A 434 -9.79 -4.21 -1.90
CA ILE A 434 -10.18 -3.87 -0.52
C ILE A 434 -10.28 -2.36 -0.33
N GLY A 435 -9.29 -1.60 -0.82
CA GLY A 435 -9.30 -0.14 -0.78
C GLY A 435 -10.48 0.49 -1.53
N GLY A 436 -10.76 0.02 -2.74
CA GLY A 436 -11.88 0.51 -3.55
C GLY A 436 -13.24 0.14 -2.97
N ILE A 437 -13.41 -1.10 -2.47
CA ILE A 437 -14.61 -1.55 -1.76
C ILE A 437 -14.84 -0.65 -0.54
N TYR A 438 -13.80 -0.37 0.24
CA TYR A 438 -13.97 0.42 1.45
C TYR A 438 -14.36 1.88 1.15
N LEU A 439 -13.76 2.48 0.12
CA LEU A 439 -14.16 3.80 -0.37
C LEU A 439 -15.63 3.79 -0.84
N SER A 440 -16.01 2.78 -1.60
CA SER A 440 -17.35 2.64 -2.21
C SER A 440 -18.44 2.37 -1.18
N PHE A 441 -18.20 1.47 -0.22
CA PHE A 441 -19.22 0.96 0.69
C PHE A 441 -19.23 1.66 2.06
N PHE A 442 -18.21 2.45 2.39
CA PHE A 442 -18.17 3.18 3.66
C PHE A 442 -18.03 4.68 3.45
N VAL A 443 -16.98 5.16 2.79
CA VAL A 443 -16.75 6.62 2.68
C VAL A 443 -17.86 7.33 1.92
N TYR A 444 -18.27 6.79 0.77
CA TYR A 444 -19.37 7.38 -0.01
C TYR A 444 -20.72 7.30 0.71
N PRO A 445 -21.17 6.13 1.23
CA PRO A 445 -22.42 6.05 1.97
C PRO A 445 -22.41 6.86 3.26
N ASN A 446 -21.27 7.03 3.93
CA ASN A 446 -21.14 7.93 5.07
C ASN A 446 -21.39 9.40 4.69
N ALA A 447 -20.88 9.84 3.53
CA ALA A 447 -21.15 11.19 3.03
C ALA A 447 -22.64 11.42 2.78
N LEU A 448 -23.31 10.46 2.11
CA LEU A 448 -24.77 10.48 1.93
C LEU A 448 -25.51 10.44 3.27
N TRP A 449 -25.08 9.59 4.19
CA TRP A 449 -25.74 9.40 5.48
C TRP A 449 -25.68 10.65 6.35
N VAL A 450 -24.50 11.27 6.51
CA VAL A 450 -24.32 12.53 7.22
C VAL A 450 -25.17 13.64 6.58
N THR A 451 -25.17 13.72 5.25
CA THR A 451 -25.99 14.70 4.51
C THR A 451 -27.49 14.47 4.76
N SER A 452 -27.94 13.21 4.83
CA SER A 452 -29.35 12.89 5.09
C SER A 452 -29.82 13.38 6.46
N ARG A 453 -28.91 13.45 7.45
CA ARG A 453 -29.21 13.99 8.78
C ARG A 453 -29.42 15.49 8.75
N LEU A 454 -28.60 16.21 7.96
CA LEU A 454 -28.80 17.63 7.73
C LEU A 454 -30.18 17.88 7.11
N ILE A 455 -30.52 17.14 6.05
CA ILE A 455 -31.82 17.23 5.39
C ILE A 455 -32.95 17.02 6.40
N ARG A 456 -32.87 15.97 7.23
CA ARG A 456 -33.85 15.70 8.31
C ARG A 456 -33.97 16.84 9.32
N SER A 457 -32.88 17.54 9.63
CA SER A 457 -32.90 18.66 10.59
C SER A 457 -33.53 19.94 10.03
N VAL A 458 -33.61 20.07 8.70
CA VAL A 458 -34.12 21.26 8.01
C VAL A 458 -35.54 21.03 7.49
N LEU A 459 -35.85 19.83 6.99
CA LEU A 459 -37.20 19.47 6.61
C LEU A 459 -38.00 19.15 7.88
N PRO A 460 -39.08 19.88 8.18
CA PRO A 460 -39.97 19.51 9.26
C PRO A 460 -40.47 18.10 8.96
N THR A 461 -40.27 17.17 9.90
CA THR A 461 -40.86 15.84 9.84
C THR A 461 -42.37 16.02 9.68
N MET A 462 -42.89 15.66 8.51
CA MET A 462 -44.33 15.57 8.24
C MET A 462 -45.00 14.60 9.20
#